data_AF-A0A6A4YLD3-F1
#
_entry.id   AF-A0A6A4YLD3-F1
#
_cell.length_a   1.000
_cell.length_b   1.000
_cell.length_c   1.000
_cell.angle_alpha   90.00
_cell.angle_beta   90.00
_cell.angle_gamma   90.00
#
_symmetry.space_group_name_H-M   'P 1'
#
loop_
_entity.id
_entity.type
_entity.pdbx_description
1 polymer ?
#
loop_
_entity_poly.entity_id
_entity_poly.type
_entity_poly.pdbx_seq_one_letter_code
_entity_poly.pdbx_strand_id
1 'polypeptide(L)'
;MLTDCVPIFGSRRKSWMLLGWVFAILGLGIMAFIPFGSPYCDRTKTTSCPLPYALVPASDQSFFNLDAPNQGSLFILLSMLVSFGSVIAQSASDALVVEYAKREPMAIRGRLLTVCAICRGAAGIPAVLIPAFGLNGVQYNGSFSFALAPN
;
A
#
# COMPACT_ATOMS: atom_id res chain seq x y z
N MET A 1 9.66 21.51 0.26
CA MET A 1 11.08 21.85 -0.01
C MET A 1 11.40 21.62 -1.48
N LEU A 2 11.63 20.40 -1.99
CA LEU A 2 11.83 20.18 -3.45
C LEU A 2 10.62 20.61 -4.29
N THR A 3 9.41 20.30 -3.81
CA THR A 3 8.13 20.72 -4.41
C THR A 3 7.92 22.24 -4.46
N ASP A 4 8.62 23.00 -3.62
CA ASP A 4 8.54 24.46 -3.58
C ASP A 4 9.66 25.11 -4.41
N CYS A 5 10.80 24.44 -4.56
CA CYS A 5 12.00 24.96 -5.23
C CYS A 5 12.01 24.73 -6.75
N VAL A 6 11.46 23.60 -7.24
CA VAL A 6 11.51 23.24 -8.67
C VAL A 6 10.11 23.21 -9.28
N PRO A 7 9.74 24.19 -10.12
CA PRO A 7 8.49 24.15 -10.88
C PRO A 7 8.57 23.13 -12.02
N ILE A 8 7.55 22.30 -12.16
CA ILE A 8 7.39 21.35 -13.27
C ILE A 8 6.31 21.89 -14.20
N PHE A 9 6.63 22.18 -15.48
CA PHE A 9 5.72 22.78 -16.48
C PHE A 9 5.05 24.10 -16.03
N GLY A 10 5.77 24.93 -15.27
CA GLY A 10 5.27 26.24 -14.81
C GLY A 10 4.25 26.19 -13.65
N SER A 11 3.75 25.00 -13.29
CA SER A 11 2.93 24.78 -12.09
C SER A 11 3.77 24.14 -10.99
N ARG A 12 3.73 24.69 -9.77
CA ARG A 12 4.49 24.13 -8.63
C ARG A 12 3.75 22.93 -8.03
N ARG A 13 2.73 23.16 -7.19
CA ARG A 13 2.16 22.11 -6.32
C ARG A 13 1.35 21.04 -7.07
N LYS A 14 0.55 21.42 -8.07
CA LYS A 14 -0.34 20.49 -8.80
C LYS A 14 0.44 19.45 -9.62
N SER A 15 1.53 19.86 -10.26
CA SER A 15 2.37 18.97 -11.08
C SER A 15 3.03 17.88 -10.23
N TRP A 16 3.54 18.23 -9.04
CA TRP A 16 4.13 17.27 -8.11
C TRP A 16 3.12 16.26 -7.56
N MET A 17 1.88 16.69 -7.29
CA MET A 17 0.80 15.80 -6.88
C MET A 17 0.45 14.79 -7.98
N LEU A 18 0.31 15.25 -9.23
CA LEU A 18 0.07 14.38 -10.38
C LEU A 18 1.21 13.37 -10.60
N LEU A 19 2.47 13.81 -10.46
CA LEU A 19 3.62 12.93 -10.57
C LEU A 19 3.60 11.82 -9.51
N GLY A 20 3.30 12.17 -8.25
CA GLY A 20 3.15 11.19 -7.18
C GLY A 20 2.04 10.17 -7.47
N TRP A 21 0.90 10.63 -7.99
CA TRP A 21 -0.19 9.75 -8.41
C TRP A 21 0.20 8.84 -9.57
N VAL A 22 0.96 9.33 -10.56
CA VAL A 22 1.45 8.49 -11.66
C VAL A 22 2.34 7.37 -11.15
N PHE A 23 3.28 7.65 -10.23
CA PHE A 23 4.11 6.60 -9.62
C PHE A 23 3.27 5.57 -8.85
N ALA A 24 2.27 6.04 -8.08
CA ALA A 24 1.39 5.15 -7.33
C ALA A 24 0.51 4.29 -8.24
N ILE A 25 -0.12 4.88 -9.26
CA ILE A 25 -0.96 4.18 -10.24
C ILE A 25 -0.14 3.17 -11.04
N LEU A 26 1.06 3.53 -11.45
CA LEU A 26 1.94 2.62 -12.18
C LEU A 26 2.33 1.43 -11.29
N GLY A 27 2.75 1.68 -10.05
CA GLY A 27 3.14 0.61 -9.12
C GLY A 27 1.98 -0.32 -8.78
N LEU A 28 0.80 0.23 -8.44
CA LEU A 28 -0.39 -0.55 -8.16
C LEU A 28 -0.93 -1.28 -9.40
N GLY A 29 -0.87 -0.64 -10.57
CA GLY A 29 -1.28 -1.23 -11.84
C GLY A 29 -0.43 -2.45 -12.17
N ILE A 30 0.90 -2.35 -12.04
CA ILE A 30 1.79 -3.49 -12.27
C ILE A 30 1.49 -4.62 -11.26
N MET A 31 1.29 -4.31 -9.98
CA MET A 31 0.93 -5.32 -8.98
C MET A 31 -0.40 -6.02 -9.26
N ALA A 32 -1.38 -5.30 -9.82
CA ALA A 32 -2.70 -5.87 -10.11
C ALA A 32 -2.67 -6.91 -11.25
N PHE A 33 -1.71 -6.79 -12.18
CA PHE A 33 -1.63 -7.68 -13.35
C PHE A 33 -0.56 -8.77 -13.21
N ILE A 34 0.44 -8.59 -12.34
CA ILE A 34 1.45 -9.63 -12.09
C ILE A 34 0.95 -10.56 -10.98
N PRO A 35 0.99 -11.89 -11.14
CA PRO A 35 0.63 -12.82 -10.08
C PRO A 35 1.66 -12.80 -8.94
N PHE A 36 1.20 -12.77 -7.68
CA PHE A 36 2.05 -12.72 -6.47
C PHE A 36 2.91 -13.97 -6.25
N GLY A 37 2.60 -15.09 -6.91
CA GLY A 37 3.27 -16.38 -6.73
C GLY A 37 2.71 -17.18 -5.55
N SER A 38 3.25 -18.39 -5.33
CA SER A 38 2.82 -19.25 -4.23
C SER A 38 3.54 -18.89 -2.93
N PRO A 39 2.87 -19.02 -1.77
CA PRO A 39 3.47 -18.70 -0.47
C PRO A 39 4.63 -19.64 -0.16
N TYR A 40 5.54 -19.19 0.73
CA TYR A 40 6.67 -20.00 1.18
C TYR A 40 6.25 -21.35 1.79
N CYS A 41 5.14 -21.37 2.54
CA CYS A 41 4.56 -22.60 3.09
C CYS A 41 3.04 -22.56 2.94
N ASP A 42 2.47 -23.60 2.34
CA ASP A 42 1.01 -23.75 2.20
C ASP A 42 0.41 -24.35 3.47
N ARG A 43 -0.15 -23.49 4.32
CA ARG A 43 -0.76 -23.87 5.62
C ARG A 43 -2.04 -24.68 5.47
N THR A 44 -2.65 -24.72 4.28
CA THR A 44 -3.84 -25.55 4.06
C THR A 44 -3.52 -27.01 3.86
N LYS A 45 -2.27 -27.31 3.47
CA LYS A 45 -1.82 -28.68 3.14
C LYS A 45 -0.86 -29.25 4.17
N THR A 46 -0.23 -28.40 4.99
CA THR A 46 0.74 -28.83 5.99
C THR A 46 0.61 -28.07 7.32
N THR A 47 0.80 -28.79 8.42
CA THR A 47 0.91 -28.22 9.77
C THR A 47 2.37 -27.89 10.14
N SER A 48 3.32 -28.26 9.26
CA SER A 48 4.78 -28.16 9.47
C SER A 48 5.35 -26.76 9.22
N CYS A 49 4.54 -25.77 8.83
CA CYS A 49 4.99 -24.39 8.59
C CYS A 49 5.70 -23.65 9.75
N PRO A 50 5.44 -23.91 11.05
CA PRO A 50 6.20 -23.25 12.12
C PRO A 50 7.59 -23.87 12.35
N LEU A 51 7.89 -25.03 11.74
CA LEU A 51 9.19 -25.68 11.88
C LEU A 51 10.21 -25.05 10.92
N PRO A 52 11.50 -24.95 11.31
CA PRO A 52 12.55 -24.59 10.37
C PRO A 52 12.67 -25.69 9.30
N TYR A 53 12.98 -25.30 8.06
CA TYR A 53 12.98 -26.22 6.90
C TYR A 53 13.83 -27.49 7.12
N ALA A 54 14.94 -27.37 7.86
CA ALA A 54 15.82 -28.50 8.19
C ALA A 54 15.14 -29.61 9.04
N LEU A 55 14.05 -29.30 9.75
CA LEU A 55 13.29 -30.23 10.58
C LEU A 55 11.98 -30.69 9.92
N VAL A 56 11.70 -30.24 8.69
CA VAL A 56 10.46 -30.58 7.98
C VAL A 56 10.57 -32.02 7.42
N PRO A 57 9.58 -32.90 7.68
CA PRO A 57 9.53 -34.24 7.10
C PRO A 57 9.59 -34.23 5.57
N ALA A 58 10.27 -35.21 4.96
CA ALA A 58 10.44 -35.27 3.51
C ALA A 58 9.12 -35.29 2.71
N SER A 59 8.03 -35.79 3.30
CA SER A 59 6.69 -35.74 2.69
C SER A 59 6.16 -34.32 2.51
N ASP A 60 6.47 -33.44 3.46
CA ASP A 60 5.88 -32.11 3.57
C ASP A 60 6.72 -31.06 2.85
N GLN A 61 7.98 -31.36 2.54
CA GLN A 61 8.91 -30.48 1.85
C GLN A 61 8.39 -30.03 0.47
N SER A 62 7.55 -30.83 -0.17
CA SER A 62 6.92 -30.49 -1.47
C SER A 62 5.97 -29.28 -1.40
N PHE A 63 5.48 -28.94 -0.21
CA PHE A 63 4.59 -27.80 0.02
C PHE A 63 5.33 -26.51 0.43
N PHE A 64 6.68 -26.56 0.47
CA PHE A 64 7.52 -25.41 0.72
C PHE A 64 8.08 -24.85 -0.58
N ASN A 65 7.83 -23.57 -0.85
CA ASN A 65 8.40 -22.85 -1.99
C ASN A 65 9.63 -22.03 -1.58
N LEU A 66 10.83 -22.58 -1.80
CA LEU A 66 12.09 -21.88 -1.51
C LEU A 66 12.35 -20.67 -2.42
N ASP A 67 11.67 -20.59 -3.56
CA ASP A 67 11.77 -19.47 -4.52
C ASP A 67 10.81 -18.31 -4.18
N ALA A 68 9.96 -18.47 -3.16
CA ALA A 68 9.03 -17.43 -2.71
C ALA A 68 9.69 -16.05 -2.45
N PRO A 69 10.92 -15.95 -1.88
CA PRO A 69 11.59 -14.66 -1.71
C PRO A 69 11.91 -13.96 -3.05
N ASN A 70 12.29 -14.71 -4.08
CA ASN A 70 12.58 -14.14 -5.40
C ASN A 70 11.31 -13.61 -6.05
N GLN A 71 10.20 -14.34 -5.93
CA GLN A 71 8.88 -13.94 -6.44
C GLN A 71 8.33 -12.70 -5.71
N GLY A 72 8.51 -12.63 -4.38
CA GLY A 72 8.07 -11.49 -3.56
C GLY A 72 8.91 -10.22 -3.73
N SER A 73 10.17 -10.35 -4.16
CA SER A 73 11.10 -9.21 -4.25
C SER A 73 10.59 -8.06 -5.14
N LEU A 74 9.96 -8.39 -6.27
CA LEU A 74 9.36 -7.42 -7.19
C LEU A 74 8.22 -6.64 -6.52
N PHE A 75 7.35 -7.32 -5.77
CA PHE A 75 6.25 -6.68 -5.04
C PHE A 75 6.75 -5.76 -3.93
N ILE A 76 7.86 -6.11 -3.26
CA ILE A 76 8.50 -5.24 -2.27
C ILE A 76 9.00 -3.96 -2.96
N LEU A 77 9.71 -4.07 -4.08
CA LEU A 77 10.22 -2.91 -4.83
C LEU A 77 9.09 -2.01 -5.34
N LEU A 78 8.02 -2.61 -5.88
CA LEU A 78 6.85 -1.86 -6.30
C LEU A 78 6.13 -1.21 -5.11
N SER A 79 6.07 -1.87 -3.94
CA SER A 79 5.46 -1.30 -2.72
C SER A 79 6.24 -0.08 -2.23
N MET A 80 7.57 -0.13 -2.33
CA MET A 80 8.44 1.02 -2.07
C MET A 80 8.17 2.17 -3.04
N LEU A 81 8.01 1.87 -4.34
CA LEU A 81 7.67 2.87 -5.36
C LEU A 81 6.30 3.53 -5.10
N VAL A 82 5.28 2.72 -4.79
CA VAL A 82 3.93 3.22 -4.44
C VAL A 82 3.99 4.09 -3.19
N SER A 83 4.73 3.66 -2.16
CA SER A 83 4.89 4.42 -0.92
C SER A 83 5.57 5.77 -1.19
N PHE A 84 6.62 5.78 -2.00
CA PHE A 84 7.32 6.99 -2.41
C PHE A 84 6.38 7.95 -3.15
N GLY A 85 5.66 7.47 -4.17
CA GLY A 85 4.69 8.26 -4.93
C GLY A 85 3.57 8.83 -4.05
N SER A 86 3.06 8.03 -3.12
CA SER A 86 2.00 8.42 -2.18
C SER A 86 2.46 9.53 -1.23
N VAL A 87 3.70 9.48 -0.73
CA VAL A 87 4.26 10.52 0.14
C VAL A 87 4.46 11.84 -0.62
N ILE A 88 4.91 11.79 -1.88
CA ILE A 88 5.00 12.98 -2.75
C ILE A 88 3.61 13.60 -2.94
N ALA A 89 2.62 12.78 -3.32
CA ALA A 89 1.26 13.26 -3.55
C ALA A 89 0.64 13.86 -2.28
N GLN A 90 0.80 13.19 -1.13
CA GLN A 90 0.27 13.66 0.14
C GLN A 90 0.92 14.99 0.56
N SER A 91 2.25 15.08 0.53
CA SER A 91 2.95 16.31 0.93
C SER A 91 2.61 17.51 0.02
N ALA A 92 2.43 17.28 -1.28
CA ALA A 92 1.97 18.31 -2.22
C ALA A 92 0.52 18.74 -1.95
N SER A 93 -0.36 17.78 -1.63
CA SER A 93 -1.76 18.03 -1.25
C SER A 93 -1.86 18.84 0.04
N ASP A 94 -1.15 18.45 1.10
CA ASP A 94 -1.18 19.14 2.39
C ASP A 94 -0.71 20.61 2.26
N ALA A 95 0.33 20.84 1.45
CA ALA A 95 0.80 22.19 1.17
C ALA A 95 -0.21 23.05 0.38
N LEU A 96 -0.95 22.42 -0.54
CA LEU A 96 -2.03 23.06 -1.30
C LEU A 96 -3.21 23.44 -0.38
N VAL A 97 -3.60 22.56 0.54
CA VAL A 97 -4.65 22.82 1.53
C VAL A 97 -4.30 24.02 2.40
N VAL A 98 -3.04 24.13 2.86
CA VAL A 98 -2.58 25.30 3.64
C VAL A 98 -2.67 26.59 2.83
N GLU A 99 -2.30 26.57 1.55
CA GLU A 99 -2.39 27.74 0.68
C GLU A 99 -3.83 28.20 0.49
N TYR A 100 -4.76 27.26 0.29
CA TYR A 100 -6.18 27.58 0.16
C TYR A 100 -6.82 28.03 1.48
N ALA A 101 -6.48 27.39 2.61
CA ALA A 101 -6.96 27.78 3.93
C ALA A 101 -6.52 29.20 4.33
N LYS A 102 -5.39 29.70 3.79
CA LYS A 102 -4.96 31.09 3.98
C LYS A 102 -5.83 32.10 3.24
N ARG A 103 -6.52 31.69 2.18
CA ARG A 103 -7.43 32.54 1.38
C ARG A 103 -8.85 32.55 1.92
N GLU A 104 -9.17 31.72 2.91
CA GLU A 104 -10.50 31.72 3.55
C GLU A 104 -10.71 33.00 4.38
N PRO A 105 -11.91 33.61 4.32
CA PRO A 105 -12.25 34.74 5.18
C PRO A 105 -12.18 34.33 6.66
N MET A 106 -11.81 35.28 7.53
CA MET A 106 -11.56 34.98 8.96
C MET A 106 -12.73 34.27 9.66
N ALA A 107 -13.97 34.56 9.27
CA ALA A 107 -15.17 33.96 9.86
C ALA A 107 -15.33 32.44 9.61
N ILE A 108 -14.70 31.88 8.57
CA ILE A 108 -14.84 30.45 8.18
C ILE A 108 -13.50 29.74 8.06
N ARG A 109 -12.42 30.36 8.56
CA ARG A 109 -11.06 29.85 8.41
C ARG A 109 -10.90 28.50 9.09
N GLY A 110 -10.43 27.51 8.34
CA GLY A 110 -10.27 26.13 8.82
C GLY A 110 -11.34 25.17 8.31
N ARG A 111 -12.40 25.65 7.64
CA ARG A 111 -13.43 24.78 7.07
C ARG A 111 -12.84 23.80 6.05
N LEU A 112 -12.00 24.28 5.15
CA LEU A 112 -11.33 23.43 4.17
C LEU A 112 -10.48 22.34 4.83
N LEU A 113 -9.70 22.70 5.86
CA LEU A 113 -8.87 21.75 6.60
C LEU A 113 -9.72 20.65 7.27
N THR A 114 -10.83 21.03 7.91
CA THR A 114 -11.75 20.09 8.55
C THR A 114 -12.37 19.13 7.52
N VAL A 115 -12.83 19.64 6.38
CA VAL A 115 -13.39 18.79 5.31
C VAL A 115 -12.34 17.79 4.81
N CYS A 116 -11.11 18.25 4.53
CA CYS A 116 -10.03 17.37 4.10
C CYS A 116 -9.69 16.29 5.14
N ALA A 117 -9.65 16.65 6.43
CA ALA A 117 -9.40 15.70 7.50
C ALA A 117 -10.49 14.63 7.60
N ILE A 118 -11.76 15.02 7.50
CA ILE A 118 -12.89 14.09 7.49
C ILE A 118 -12.81 13.15 6.28
N CYS A 119 -12.56 13.67 5.08
CA CYS A 119 -12.41 12.84 3.89
C CYS A 119 -11.26 11.83 4.03
N ARG A 120 -10.11 12.26 4.57
CA ARG A 120 -8.95 11.38 4.78
C ARG A 120 -9.24 10.31 5.84
N GLY A 121 -9.93 10.66 6.92
CA GLY A 121 -10.35 9.70 7.94
C GLY A 121 -11.33 8.68 7.39
N ALA A 122 -12.38 9.12 6.69
CA ALA A 122 -13.38 8.24 6.10
C ALA A 122 -12.79 7.29 5.05
N ALA A 123 -11.89 7.78 4.19
CA ALA A 123 -11.20 6.95 3.20
C ALA A 123 -10.21 5.95 3.83
N GLY A 124 -9.68 6.25 5.02
CA GLY A 124 -8.78 5.35 5.76
C GLY A 124 -9.48 4.13 6.36
N ILE A 125 -10.77 4.23 6.68
CA ILE A 125 -11.55 3.12 7.26
C ILE A 125 -11.52 1.87 6.38
N PRO A 126 -11.95 1.90 5.10
CA PRO A 126 -11.91 0.71 4.26
C PRO A 126 -10.49 0.20 4.02
N ALA A 127 -9.49 1.10 3.95
CA ALA A 127 -8.10 0.73 3.74
C ALA A 127 -7.53 -0.15 4.87
N VAL A 128 -8.07 -0.03 6.09
CA VAL A 128 -7.68 -0.89 7.22
C VAL A 128 -8.60 -2.09 7.36
N LEU A 129 -9.92 -1.93 7.15
CA LEU A 129 -10.88 -3.02 7.31
C LEU A 129 -10.68 -4.14 6.29
N ILE A 130 -10.41 -3.81 5.02
CA ILE A 130 -10.27 -4.80 3.96
C ILE A 130 -9.11 -5.76 4.25
N PRO A 131 -7.87 -5.31 4.54
CA PRO A 131 -6.80 -6.21 4.95
C PRO A 131 -7.09 -6.93 6.27
N ALA A 132 -7.70 -6.26 7.25
CA ALA A 132 -7.96 -6.85 8.58
C ALA A 132 -8.86 -8.08 8.51
N PHE A 133 -9.90 -8.05 7.67
CA PHE A 133 -10.78 -9.21 7.46
C PHE A 133 -10.30 -10.11 6.32
N GLY A 134 -9.71 -9.55 5.27
CA GLY A 134 -9.30 -10.29 4.08
C GLY A 134 -8.02 -11.11 4.26
N LEU A 135 -7.09 -10.63 5.08
CA LEU A 135 -5.82 -11.29 5.36
C LEU A 135 -5.84 -12.03 6.71
N ASN A 136 -7.00 -12.61 7.07
CA ASN A 136 -7.20 -13.37 8.32
C ASN A 136 -7.60 -14.85 8.08
N GLY A 137 -7.32 -15.37 6.88
CA GLY A 137 -7.53 -16.78 6.61
C GLY A 137 -6.41 -17.68 7.14
N VAL A 138 -6.60 -19.00 7.04
CA VAL A 138 -5.63 -20.03 7.47
C VAL A 138 -4.21 -19.78 6.92
N GLN A 139 -4.09 -19.32 5.66
CA GLN A 139 -2.80 -19.00 5.03
C GLN A 139 -2.03 -17.90 5.75
N TYR A 140 -2.73 -16.94 6.38
CA TYR A 140 -2.15 -15.86 7.16
C TYR A 140 -2.09 -16.16 8.66
N ASN A 141 -2.29 -17.43 9.05
CA ASN A 141 -2.38 -17.86 10.45
C ASN A 141 -3.59 -17.27 11.19
N GLY A 142 -4.66 -16.96 10.46
CA GLY A 142 -5.91 -16.47 11.01
C GLY A 142 -6.97 -17.57 11.19
N SER A 143 -8.15 -17.18 11.68
CA SER A 143 -9.23 -18.11 12.03
C SER A 143 -10.29 -18.27 10.94
N PHE A 144 -10.25 -17.46 9.89
CA PHE A 144 -11.29 -17.49 8.86
C PHE A 144 -11.07 -18.62 7.86
N SER A 145 -12.19 -19.17 7.38
CA SER A 145 -12.20 -20.18 6.32
C SER A 145 -11.90 -19.62 4.93
N PHE A 146 -11.96 -18.29 4.76
CA PHE A 146 -11.64 -17.59 3.52
C PHE A 146 -10.41 -16.70 3.69
N ALA A 147 -9.73 -16.40 2.58
CA ALA A 147 -8.59 -15.49 2.51
C ALA A 147 -8.62 -14.75 1.18
N LEU A 148 -8.26 -13.47 1.18
CA LEU A 148 -7.99 -12.72 -0.05
C LEU A 148 -6.54 -12.94 -0.49
N ALA A 149 -6.35 -12.97 -1.81
CA ALA A 149 -5.04 -12.86 -2.40
C ALA A 149 -4.50 -11.41 -2.22
N PRO A 150 -3.18 -11.22 -2.15
CA PRO A 150 -2.58 -9.89 -2.01
C PRO A 150 -2.78 -8.96 -3.23
N ASN A 151 -3.17 -9.50 -4.39
CA ASN A 151 -3.33 -8.80 -5.66
C ASN A 151 -4.63 -9.16 -6.38
#